data_AF-W6L986-F1
#
_entry.id   AF-W6L986-F1
#
_cell.length_a   1.000
_cell.length_b   1.000
_cell.length_c   1.000
_cell.angle_alpha   90.00
_cell.angle_beta   90.00
_cell.angle_gamma   90.00
#
_symmetry.space_group_name_H-M   'P 1'
#
loop_
_entity.id
_entity.type
_entity.pdbx_description
1 polymer ?
#
loop_
_entity_poly.entity_id
_entity_poly.type
_entity_poly.pdbx_seq_one_letter_code
_entity_poly.pdbx_strand_id
1 'polypeptide(L)'
;MSQNDYQTNCKISSEVFEYILNAGSLEGNATAYNRQLGIAHFDLLAKKIGLRLDDLSFYVLAFYFKCSSALPYHISEACFVSGLSQALSPNDKVSPENGYADAFRALQNVVKKTHHEILREKVELNKFYNFLYMWCLKNNRASDRTTVATELWELFFTEDNPSMECEFYKHYVCFHDLRTWIAFIETEDFTNNFKISADLWHQLIHFANLESYETYNISDSWPLALDSFMECLTKKH
;
A
#
# COMPACT_ATOMS: atom_id res chain seq x y z
N MET A 1 -22.41 -7.69 -15.56
CA MET A 1 -21.45 -8.29 -16.49
C MET A 1 -21.93 -9.69 -16.81
N SER A 2 -22.03 -10.08 -18.08
CA SER A 2 -22.43 -11.44 -18.43
C SER A 2 -21.25 -12.42 -18.20
N GLN A 3 -21.54 -13.71 -18.07
CA GLN A 3 -20.50 -14.74 -17.89
C GLN A 3 -19.53 -14.80 -19.08
N ASN A 4 -20.01 -14.51 -20.29
CA ASN A 4 -19.19 -14.44 -21.51
C ASN A 4 -18.26 -13.22 -21.55
N ASP A 5 -18.72 -12.07 -21.03
CA ASP A 5 -17.89 -10.86 -20.95
C ASP A 5 -16.72 -11.08 -19.99
N TYR A 6 -16.98 -11.71 -18.85
CA TYR A 6 -15.93 -11.98 -17.86
C TYR A 6 -14.86 -12.94 -18.40
N GLN A 7 -15.26 -13.99 -19.11
CA GLN A 7 -14.31 -14.95 -19.68
C GLN A 7 -13.44 -14.32 -20.78
N THR A 8 -14.01 -13.42 -21.58
CA THR A 8 -13.27 -12.62 -22.57
C THR A 8 -12.27 -11.68 -21.89
N ASN A 9 -12.72 -10.95 -20.86
CA ASN A 9 -11.87 -10.06 -20.08
C ASN A 9 -10.71 -10.78 -19.39
N CYS A 10 -10.93 -11.99 -18.89
CA CYS A 10 -9.85 -12.80 -18.29
C CYS A 10 -8.76 -13.12 -19.31
N LYS A 11 -9.12 -13.51 -20.54
CA LYS A 11 -8.15 -13.80 -21.59
C LYS A 11 -7.33 -12.56 -21.94
N ILE A 12 -8.00 -11.43 -22.17
CA ILE A 12 -7.35 -10.14 -22.46
C ILE A 12 -6.42 -9.75 -21.30
N SER A 13 -6.89 -9.87 -20.06
CA SER A 13 -6.10 -9.51 -18.89
C SER A 13 -4.84 -10.38 -18.74
N SER A 14 -4.90 -11.67 -19.10
CA SER A 14 -3.73 -12.53 -19.16
C SER A 14 -2.73 -12.07 -20.22
N GLU A 15 -3.19 -11.62 -21.38
CA GLU A 15 -2.30 -11.06 -22.42
C GLU A 15 -1.62 -9.76 -21.96
N VAL A 16 -2.34 -8.88 -21.25
CA VAL A 16 -1.76 -7.67 -20.65
C VAL A 16 -0.73 -8.01 -19.57
N PHE A 17 -1.00 -9.04 -18.76
CA PHE A 17 -0.05 -9.53 -17.77
C PHE A 17 1.25 -10.01 -18.45
N GLU A 18 1.14 -10.81 -19.51
CA GLU A 18 2.30 -11.27 -20.30
C GLU A 18 3.08 -10.12 -20.92
N TYR A 19 2.38 -9.10 -21.40
CA TYR A 19 3.02 -7.92 -21.96
C TYR A 19 3.93 -7.21 -20.95
N ILE A 20 3.49 -7.09 -19.69
CA ILE A 20 4.32 -6.50 -18.62
C ILE A 20 5.42 -7.47 -18.18
N LEU A 21 5.10 -8.75 -18.01
CA LEU A 21 6.05 -9.77 -17.56
C LEU A 21 7.25 -9.88 -18.52
N ASN A 22 7.00 -9.94 -19.83
CA ASN A 22 8.03 -10.10 -20.85
C ASN A 22 8.86 -8.84 -21.10
N ALA A 23 8.36 -7.67 -20.67
CA ALA A 23 9.10 -6.42 -20.77
C ALA A 23 10.09 -6.22 -19.60
N GLY A 24 9.94 -6.98 -18.50
CA GLY A 24 10.93 -7.05 -17.43
C GLY A 24 12.07 -7.99 -17.83
N SER A 25 13.27 -7.45 -18.04
CA SER A 25 14.48 -8.25 -18.26
C SER A 25 14.86 -8.99 -16.96
N LEU A 26 14.33 -10.20 -16.77
CA LEU A 26 14.83 -11.10 -15.72
C LEU A 26 15.93 -12.00 -16.31
N GLU A 27 17.19 -11.56 -16.18
CA GLU A 27 18.32 -12.49 -16.18
C GLU A 27 18.21 -13.35 -14.91
N GLY A 28 17.54 -14.51 -15.02
CA GLY A 28 17.50 -15.47 -13.91
C GLY A 28 16.28 -16.37 -13.94
N ASN A 29 16.50 -17.62 -14.35
CA ASN A 29 15.66 -18.83 -14.19
C ASN A 29 14.34 -18.64 -13.42
N ALA A 30 13.33 -18.06 -14.04
CA ALA A 30 11.96 -18.12 -13.56
C ALA A 30 11.42 -19.53 -13.84
N THR A 31 11.61 -20.44 -12.89
CA THR A 31 10.94 -21.73 -12.89
C THR A 31 9.43 -21.51 -12.94
N ALA A 32 8.77 -22.26 -13.82
CA ALA A 32 7.38 -22.11 -14.28
C ALA A 32 6.26 -22.19 -13.22
N TYR A 33 6.59 -22.16 -11.92
CA TYR A 33 5.64 -22.48 -10.85
C TYR A 33 5.01 -21.27 -10.13
N ASN A 34 5.45 -20.03 -10.37
CA ASN A 34 4.79 -18.85 -9.81
C ASN A 34 4.92 -17.62 -10.73
N ARG A 35 4.00 -17.47 -11.68
CA ARG A 35 3.92 -16.30 -12.57
C ARG A 35 3.52 -15.05 -11.79
N GLN A 36 4.47 -14.15 -11.56
CA GLN A 36 4.30 -12.98 -10.68
C GLN A 36 5.08 -11.77 -11.20
N LEU A 37 4.53 -10.57 -11.01
CA LEU A 37 5.24 -9.30 -11.19
C LEU A 37 5.86 -8.90 -9.84
N GLY A 38 7.19 -8.86 -9.79
CA GLY A 38 7.94 -8.26 -8.68
C GLY A 38 8.43 -6.84 -8.99
N ILE A 39 9.23 -6.28 -8.09
CA ILE A 39 9.79 -4.91 -8.14
C ILE A 39 10.37 -4.53 -9.51
N ALA A 40 11.05 -5.46 -10.20
CA ALA A 40 11.63 -5.26 -11.53
C ALA A 40 10.61 -4.83 -12.61
N HIS A 41 9.31 -5.06 -12.41
CA HIS A 41 8.24 -4.70 -13.34
C HIS A 41 7.46 -3.46 -12.90
N PHE A 42 7.64 -2.99 -11.67
CA PHE A 42 6.77 -1.98 -11.07
C PHE A 42 6.92 -0.62 -11.74
N ASP A 43 8.15 -0.23 -12.13
CA ASP A 43 8.38 1.02 -12.86
C ASP A 43 7.60 1.07 -14.18
N LEU A 44 7.71 0.01 -14.98
CA LEU A 44 6.98 -0.10 -16.24
C LEU A 44 5.46 -0.08 -16.02
N LEU A 45 4.97 -0.87 -15.06
CA LEU A 45 3.54 -0.95 -14.78
C LEU A 45 2.98 0.40 -14.30
N ALA A 46 3.67 1.05 -13.36
CA ALA A 46 3.30 2.37 -12.86
C ALA A 46 3.28 3.40 -14.00
N LYS A 47 4.32 3.42 -14.84
CA LYS A 47 4.41 4.31 -16.00
C LYS A 47 3.27 4.09 -16.99
N LYS A 48 2.89 2.83 -17.26
CA LYS A 48 1.80 2.50 -18.19
C LYS A 48 0.43 2.96 -17.68
N ILE A 49 0.19 2.84 -16.38
CA ILE A 49 -1.07 3.28 -15.73
C ILE A 49 -1.07 4.79 -15.47
N GLY A 50 0.10 5.42 -15.39
CA GLY A 50 0.25 6.81 -14.97
C GLY A 50 0.13 6.95 -13.45
N LEU A 51 0.76 6.03 -12.72
CA LEU A 51 0.93 6.05 -11.26
C LEU A 51 2.35 6.42 -10.90
N ARG A 52 2.55 6.78 -9.63
CA ARG A 52 3.86 7.06 -9.06
C ARG A 52 4.26 5.96 -8.08
N LEU A 53 5.57 5.78 -7.91
CA LEU A 53 6.13 4.84 -6.94
C LEU A 53 6.58 5.54 -5.65
N ASP A 54 6.63 6.88 -5.63
CA ASP A 54 6.97 7.71 -4.47
C ASP A 54 5.72 8.24 -3.74
N ASP A 55 4.54 7.70 -4.03
CA ASP A 55 3.30 7.94 -3.29
C ASP A 55 2.50 6.62 -3.08
N LEU A 56 1.32 6.70 -2.47
CA LEU A 56 0.51 5.50 -2.18
C LEU A 56 -0.31 5.00 -3.38
N SER A 57 -0.21 5.61 -4.57
CA SER A 57 -1.05 5.25 -5.73
C SER A 57 -0.82 3.81 -6.21
N PHE A 58 0.43 3.34 -6.22
CA PHE A 58 0.74 1.95 -6.56
C PHE A 58 0.29 0.97 -5.47
N TYR A 59 0.31 1.39 -4.21
CA TYR A 59 -0.20 0.58 -3.09
C TYR A 59 -1.72 0.45 -3.15
N VAL A 60 -2.44 1.50 -3.56
CA VAL A 60 -3.88 1.45 -3.83
C VAL A 60 -4.20 0.46 -4.96
N LEU A 61 -3.37 0.39 -6.01
CA LEU A 61 -3.50 -0.63 -7.06
C LEU A 61 -3.35 -2.05 -6.48
N ALA A 62 -2.31 -2.28 -5.69
CA ALA A 62 -2.07 -3.58 -5.06
C ALA A 62 -3.19 -3.97 -4.08
N PHE A 63 -3.74 -2.99 -3.36
CA PHE A 63 -4.89 -3.18 -2.49
C PHE A 63 -6.14 -3.57 -3.28
N TYR A 64 -6.42 -2.88 -4.40
CA TYR A 64 -7.52 -3.23 -5.31
C TYR A 64 -7.38 -4.66 -5.86
N PHE A 65 -6.17 -5.07 -6.23
CA PHE A 65 -5.86 -6.44 -6.67
C PHE A 65 -5.91 -7.48 -5.56
N LYS A 66 -6.06 -7.06 -4.29
CA LYS A 66 -6.08 -7.93 -3.11
C LYS A 66 -4.81 -8.78 -3.03
N CYS A 67 -3.66 -8.14 -3.25
CA CYS A 67 -2.38 -8.83 -3.21
C CYS A 67 -2.15 -9.52 -1.85
N SER A 68 -1.58 -10.73 -1.90
CA SER A 68 -1.37 -11.56 -0.71
C SER A 68 -0.13 -11.13 0.06
N SER A 69 -0.16 -11.31 1.39
CA SER A 69 1.00 -11.16 2.26
C SER A 69 2.00 -12.31 2.16
N ALA A 70 1.87 -13.24 1.21
CA ALA A 70 2.79 -14.38 1.10
C ALA A 70 4.18 -13.96 0.64
N LEU A 71 4.25 -12.99 -0.28
CA LEU A 71 5.49 -12.45 -0.81
C LEU A 71 5.38 -10.92 -0.89
N PRO A 72 6.22 -10.17 -0.18
CA PRO A 72 6.14 -8.71 -0.18
C PRO A 72 6.48 -8.17 -1.56
N TYR A 73 5.78 -7.14 -2.03
CA TYR A 73 6.02 -6.51 -3.33
C TYR A 73 5.91 -7.47 -4.53
N HIS A 74 4.96 -8.40 -4.47
CA HIS A 74 4.62 -9.27 -5.60
C HIS A 74 3.13 -9.20 -5.93
N ILE A 75 2.83 -9.19 -7.24
CA ILE A 75 1.48 -9.30 -7.80
C ILE A 75 1.41 -10.60 -8.59
N SER A 76 0.59 -11.55 -8.15
CA SER A 76 0.38 -12.79 -8.89
C SER A 76 -0.44 -12.55 -10.17
N GLU A 77 -0.24 -13.41 -11.16
CA GLU A 77 -1.09 -13.42 -12.36
C GLU A 77 -2.58 -13.49 -11.99
N ALA A 78 -2.95 -14.35 -11.04
CA ALA A 78 -4.33 -14.51 -10.61
C ALA A 78 -4.92 -13.20 -10.05
N CYS A 79 -4.16 -12.48 -9.21
CA CYS A 79 -4.59 -11.17 -8.68
C CYS A 79 -4.72 -10.13 -9.78
N PHE A 80 -3.71 -10.04 -10.67
CA PHE A 80 -3.71 -9.09 -11.78
C PHE A 80 -4.87 -9.32 -12.75
N VAL A 81 -5.02 -10.57 -13.21
CA VAL A 81 -6.05 -10.97 -14.18
C VAL A 81 -7.44 -10.73 -13.60
N SER A 82 -7.67 -11.14 -12.35
CA SER A 82 -8.94 -10.92 -11.66
C SER A 82 -9.25 -9.44 -11.51
N GLY A 83 -8.28 -8.63 -11.07
CA GLY A 83 -8.44 -7.21 -10.87
C GLY A 83 -8.68 -6.45 -12.18
N LEU A 84 -7.85 -6.66 -13.20
CA LEU A 84 -8.02 -6.01 -14.49
C LEU A 84 -9.35 -6.41 -15.15
N SER A 85 -9.74 -7.69 -15.08
CA SER A 85 -11.00 -8.14 -15.66
C SER A 85 -12.24 -7.48 -15.03
N GLN A 86 -12.15 -7.12 -13.75
CA GLN A 86 -13.17 -6.36 -13.03
C GLN A 86 -13.13 -4.86 -13.33
N ALA A 87 -11.96 -4.32 -13.64
CA ALA A 87 -11.80 -2.91 -14.00
C ALA A 87 -12.28 -2.62 -15.44
N LEU A 88 -12.16 -3.60 -16.35
CA LEU A 88 -12.55 -3.47 -17.75
C LEU A 88 -14.06 -3.34 -17.94
N SER A 89 -14.44 -2.39 -18.80
CA SER A 89 -15.79 -2.19 -19.31
C SER A 89 -15.97 -2.90 -20.66
N PRO A 90 -17.18 -3.35 -21.03
CA PRO A 90 -17.44 -3.92 -22.37
C PRO A 90 -17.09 -3.00 -23.55
N ASN A 91 -16.96 -1.69 -23.30
CA ASN A 91 -16.64 -0.70 -24.32
C ASN A 91 -15.13 -0.45 -24.49
N ASP A 92 -14.28 -1.01 -23.62
CA ASP A 92 -12.83 -0.84 -23.71
C ASP A 92 -12.27 -1.61 -24.90
N LYS A 93 -11.50 -0.95 -25.77
CA LYS A 93 -10.93 -1.54 -26.98
C LYS A 93 -9.48 -1.95 -26.71
N VAL A 94 -9.34 -2.94 -25.84
CA VAL A 94 -8.03 -3.45 -25.44
C VAL A 94 -7.39 -4.21 -26.60
N SER A 95 -6.21 -3.77 -27.04
CA SER A 95 -5.49 -4.35 -28.17
C SER A 95 -3.96 -4.29 -27.97
N PRO A 96 -3.20 -5.29 -28.43
CA PRO A 96 -1.73 -5.20 -28.45
C PRO A 96 -1.21 -4.05 -29.34
N GLU A 97 -1.93 -3.68 -30.40
CA GLU A 97 -1.47 -2.67 -31.38
C GLU A 97 -1.28 -1.27 -30.77
N ASN A 98 -2.05 -0.95 -29.73
CA ASN A 98 -1.91 0.29 -28.97
C ASN A 98 -1.17 0.10 -27.64
N GLY A 99 -0.47 -1.04 -27.49
CA GLY A 99 0.21 -1.41 -26.25
C GLY A 99 -0.74 -1.48 -25.06
N TYR A 100 -1.98 -1.93 -25.27
CA TYR A 100 -3.01 -2.13 -24.25
C TYR A 100 -3.41 -0.85 -23.48
N ALA A 101 -3.34 0.32 -24.11
CA ALA A 101 -3.59 1.62 -23.46
C ALA A 101 -4.94 1.70 -22.71
N ASP A 102 -6.01 1.14 -23.29
CA ASP A 102 -7.35 1.14 -22.67
C ASP A 102 -7.40 0.31 -21.37
N ALA A 103 -6.64 -0.79 -21.28
CA ALA A 103 -6.55 -1.59 -20.07
C ALA A 103 -5.87 -0.82 -18.93
N PHE A 104 -4.77 -0.12 -19.24
CA PHE A 104 -4.07 0.70 -18.25
C PHE A 104 -4.90 1.90 -17.81
N ARG A 105 -5.66 2.52 -18.73
CA ARG A 105 -6.63 3.57 -18.38
C ARG A 105 -7.73 3.04 -17.44
N ALA A 106 -8.23 1.84 -17.67
CA ALA A 106 -9.22 1.21 -16.79
C ALA A 106 -8.67 1.04 -15.36
N LEU A 107 -7.41 0.57 -15.21
CA LEU A 107 -6.74 0.49 -13.91
C LEU A 107 -6.54 1.87 -13.27
N GLN A 108 -6.15 2.89 -14.04
CA GLN A 108 -5.99 4.24 -13.52
C GLN A 108 -7.31 4.77 -12.91
N ASN A 109 -8.42 4.55 -13.62
CA ASN A 109 -9.74 4.95 -13.14
C ASN A 109 -10.15 4.20 -11.87
N VAL A 110 -9.82 2.89 -11.78
CA VAL A 110 -10.12 2.10 -10.58
C VAL A 110 -9.28 2.54 -9.39
N VAL A 111 -8.00 2.85 -9.58
CA VAL A 111 -7.12 3.37 -8.52
C VAL A 111 -7.65 4.69 -7.98
N LYS A 112 -8.06 5.62 -8.86
CA LYS A 112 -8.75 6.85 -8.46
C LYS A 112 -9.99 6.53 -7.62
N LYS A 113 -10.88 5.65 -8.12
CA LYS A 113 -12.12 5.30 -7.41
C LYS A 113 -11.83 4.69 -6.03
N THR A 114 -10.95 3.71 -5.94
CA THR A 114 -10.57 3.06 -4.68
C THR A 114 -9.94 4.04 -3.71
N HIS A 115 -9.09 4.96 -4.16
CA HIS A 115 -8.55 6.02 -3.32
C HIS A 115 -9.65 6.89 -2.69
N HIS A 116 -10.65 7.30 -3.47
CA HIS A 116 -11.79 8.06 -2.93
C HIS A 116 -12.62 7.26 -1.92
N GLU A 117 -12.78 5.95 -2.15
CA GLU A 117 -13.48 5.06 -1.20
C GLU A 117 -12.73 4.97 0.13
N ILE A 118 -11.40 4.80 0.08
CA ILE A 118 -10.52 4.78 1.26
C ILE A 118 -10.65 6.10 2.05
N LEU A 119 -10.65 7.25 1.37
CA LEU A 119 -10.76 8.56 2.03
C LEU A 119 -12.13 8.80 2.70
N ARG A 120 -13.20 8.27 2.13
CA ARG A 120 -14.58 8.52 2.60
C ARG A 120 -15.00 7.58 3.72
N GLU A 121 -14.52 6.34 3.68
CA GLU A 121 -15.01 5.27 4.55
C GLU A 121 -13.92 4.87 5.56
N LYS A 122 -14.13 5.18 6.84
CA LYS A 122 -13.20 4.83 7.93
C LYS A 122 -12.83 3.34 7.96
N VAL A 123 -13.77 2.48 7.58
CA VAL A 123 -13.54 1.04 7.50
C VAL A 123 -12.55 0.68 6.38
N GLU A 124 -12.66 1.30 5.20
CA GLU A 124 -11.74 1.07 4.09
C GLU A 124 -10.37 1.68 4.35
N LEU A 125 -10.31 2.84 5.02
CA LEU A 125 -9.05 3.42 5.51
C LEU A 125 -8.27 2.45 6.39
N ASN A 126 -8.94 1.87 7.41
CA ASN A 126 -8.31 0.91 8.30
C ASN A 126 -7.88 -0.37 7.57
N LYS A 127 -8.70 -0.87 6.63
CA LYS A 127 -8.33 -2.04 5.82
C LYS A 127 -7.10 -1.76 4.96
N PHE A 128 -7.03 -0.59 4.33
CA PHE A 128 -5.89 -0.18 3.51
C PHE A 128 -4.62 -0.03 4.36
N TYR A 129 -4.71 0.65 5.49
CA TYR A 129 -3.59 0.80 6.42
C TYR A 129 -3.06 -0.56 6.92
N ASN A 130 -3.94 -1.49 7.27
CA ASN A 130 -3.55 -2.85 7.68
C ASN A 130 -2.99 -3.67 6.51
N PHE A 131 -3.50 -3.45 5.30
CA PHE A 131 -2.96 -4.05 4.09
C PHE A 131 -1.50 -3.66 3.86
N LEU A 132 -1.12 -2.40 4.07
CA LEU A 132 0.27 -1.95 3.94
C LEU A 132 1.21 -2.77 4.85
N TYR A 133 0.84 -3.00 6.11
CA TYR A 133 1.61 -3.87 6.99
C TYR A 133 1.72 -5.31 6.45
N MET A 134 0.59 -5.87 6.04
CA MET A 134 0.52 -7.25 5.58
C MET A 134 1.34 -7.46 4.30
N TRP A 135 1.27 -6.54 3.35
CA TRP A 135 1.93 -6.66 2.06
C TRP A 135 3.39 -6.22 2.09
N CYS A 136 3.74 -5.20 2.89
CA CYS A 136 5.08 -4.60 2.85
C CYS A 136 5.99 -5.00 4.02
N LEU A 137 5.44 -5.35 5.19
CA LEU A 137 6.22 -5.43 6.43
C LEU A 137 6.25 -6.82 7.07
N LYS A 138 5.15 -7.57 7.02
CA LYS A 138 4.95 -8.80 7.79
C LYS A 138 6.08 -9.82 7.64
N ASN A 139 6.60 -9.99 6.43
CA ASN A 139 7.64 -10.97 6.11
C ASN A 139 9.03 -10.36 5.98
N ASN A 140 9.19 -9.06 6.17
CA ASN A 140 10.51 -8.42 6.14
C ASN A 140 11.30 -8.74 7.40
N ARG A 141 12.63 -8.68 7.28
CA ARG A 141 13.55 -8.70 8.43
C ARG A 141 13.30 -7.48 9.31
N ALA A 142 13.68 -7.56 10.58
CA ALA A 142 13.38 -6.51 11.56
C ALA A 142 13.95 -5.14 11.17
N SER A 143 15.21 -5.08 10.70
CA SER A 143 15.87 -3.85 10.21
C SER A 143 15.10 -3.23 9.06
N ASP A 144 14.82 -4.02 8.03
CA ASP A 144 14.14 -3.58 6.81
C ASP A 144 12.70 -3.15 7.11
N ARG A 145 12.09 -3.75 8.14
CA ARG A 145 10.75 -3.39 8.59
C ARG A 145 10.70 -1.99 9.18
N THR A 146 11.70 -1.57 9.96
CA THR A 146 11.73 -0.20 10.51
C THR A 146 11.85 0.84 9.40
N THR A 147 12.79 0.65 8.47
CA THR A 147 12.95 1.56 7.32
C THR A 147 11.67 1.66 6.49
N VAL A 148 11.11 0.53 6.08
CA VAL A 148 9.89 0.53 5.25
C VAL A 148 8.67 1.06 6.03
N ALA A 149 8.56 0.80 7.34
CA ALA A 149 7.48 1.35 8.15
C ALA A 149 7.56 2.87 8.24
N THR A 150 8.76 3.42 8.39
CA THR A 150 9.04 4.86 8.42
C THR A 150 8.56 5.51 7.12
N GLU A 151 9.03 5.01 5.98
CA GLU A 151 8.64 5.52 4.66
C GLU A 151 7.11 5.46 4.46
N LEU A 152 6.48 4.35 4.82
CA LEU A 152 5.03 4.20 4.70
C LEU A 152 4.26 5.13 5.64
N TRP A 153 4.76 5.37 6.85
CA TRP A 153 4.14 6.30 7.79
C TRP A 153 4.28 7.74 7.32
N GLU A 154 5.40 8.14 6.74
CA GLU A 154 5.58 9.46 6.13
C GLU A 154 4.67 9.67 4.91
N LEU A 155 4.38 8.61 4.15
CA LEU A 155 3.41 8.68 3.06
C LEU A 155 1.96 8.67 3.55
N PHE A 156 1.65 7.91 4.60
CA PHE A 156 0.28 7.70 5.08
C PHE A 156 -0.19 8.79 6.04
N PHE A 157 0.68 9.26 6.94
CA PHE A 157 0.37 10.30 7.90
C PHE A 157 0.85 11.68 7.43
N THR A 158 0.36 12.73 8.08
CA THR A 158 0.77 14.13 7.88
C THR A 158 0.74 14.86 9.21
N GLU A 159 1.64 15.83 9.42
CA GLU A 159 1.60 16.68 10.63
C GLU A 159 0.49 17.73 10.57
N ASP A 160 0.11 18.13 9.35
CA ASP A 160 -0.94 19.11 9.08
C ASP A 160 -2.23 18.42 8.66
N ASN A 161 -3.39 19.05 8.93
CA ASN A 161 -4.67 18.55 8.43
C ASN A 161 -4.58 18.33 6.91
N PRO A 162 -4.86 17.11 6.43
CA PRO A 162 -4.71 16.83 5.02
C PRO A 162 -5.66 17.71 4.23
N SER A 163 -5.13 18.43 3.24
CA SER A 163 -5.97 19.03 2.22
C SER A 163 -6.71 17.89 1.55
N MET A 164 -8.04 17.84 1.68
CA MET A 164 -8.93 16.88 0.99
C MET A 164 -8.88 17.00 -0.55
N GLU A 165 -7.89 17.71 -1.10
CA GLU A 165 -7.64 17.74 -2.52
C GLU A 165 -7.20 16.37 -2.98
N CYS A 166 -8.11 15.75 -3.72
CA CYS A 166 -8.12 14.43 -4.32
C CYS A 166 -6.87 14.01 -5.14
N GLU A 167 -5.87 14.89 -5.28
CA GLU A 167 -4.73 14.66 -6.17
C GLU A 167 -3.54 14.00 -5.50
N PHE A 168 -3.45 14.04 -4.17
CA PHE A 168 -2.29 13.56 -3.45
C PHE A 168 -2.63 12.21 -2.81
N TYR A 169 -2.19 11.11 -3.42
CA TYR A 169 -2.27 9.75 -2.87
C TYR A 169 -1.35 9.60 -1.64
N LYS A 170 -1.53 10.44 -0.62
CA LYS A 170 -0.72 10.54 0.60
C LYS A 170 -1.54 11.20 1.69
N HIS A 171 -1.06 11.13 2.92
CA HIS A 171 -1.55 11.92 4.05
C HIS A 171 -3.03 11.66 4.37
N TYR A 172 -3.41 10.40 4.56
CA TYR A 172 -4.78 10.02 4.88
C TYR A 172 -5.20 10.40 6.30
N VAL A 173 -4.25 10.48 7.23
CA VAL A 173 -4.51 10.73 8.66
C VAL A 173 -3.55 11.78 9.18
N CYS A 174 -4.06 12.73 9.96
CA CYS A 174 -3.23 13.67 10.69
C CYS A 174 -2.61 12.99 11.91
N PHE A 175 -1.30 13.10 12.06
CA PHE A 175 -0.54 12.68 13.23
C PHE A 175 0.41 13.82 13.60
N HIS A 176 0.01 14.63 14.58
CA HIS A 176 0.70 15.88 14.95
C HIS A 176 2.19 15.67 15.26
N ASP A 177 2.52 14.60 15.98
CA ASP A 177 3.88 14.28 16.40
C ASP A 177 4.59 13.29 15.47
N LEU A 178 4.20 13.23 14.18
CA LEU A 178 4.78 12.28 13.23
C LEU A 178 6.30 12.36 13.17
N ARG A 179 6.91 13.55 13.01
CA ARG A 179 8.38 13.66 12.98
C ARG A 179 9.03 13.21 14.28
N THR A 180 8.40 13.50 15.42
CA THR A 180 8.91 13.07 16.72
C THR A 180 8.83 11.56 16.86
N TRP A 181 7.75 10.94 16.37
CA TRP A 181 7.58 9.49 16.29
C TRP A 181 8.64 8.84 15.39
N ILE A 182 8.84 9.38 14.19
CA ILE A 182 9.87 8.90 13.25
C ILE A 182 11.27 9.00 13.89
N ALA A 183 11.61 10.14 14.51
CA ALA A 183 12.89 10.28 15.19
C ALA A 183 13.05 9.30 16.38
N PHE A 184 11.95 8.97 17.07
CA PHE A 184 11.97 8.01 18.18
C PHE A 184 12.22 6.56 17.71
N ILE A 185 11.55 6.11 16.65
CA ILE A 185 11.71 4.73 16.13
C ILE A 185 13.10 4.47 15.54
N GLU A 186 13.81 5.52 15.11
CA GLU A 186 15.18 5.43 14.57
C GLU A 186 16.25 5.40 15.66
N THR A 187 15.89 5.58 16.95
CA THR A 187 16.85 5.52 18.04
C THR A 187 17.39 4.12 18.28
N GLU A 188 18.63 4.04 18.76
CA GLU A 188 19.20 2.77 19.24
C GLU A 188 18.34 2.13 20.33
N ASP A 189 17.78 2.94 21.24
CA ASP A 189 16.90 2.47 22.30
C ASP A 189 15.66 1.75 21.73
N PHE A 190 15.00 2.32 20.72
CA PHE A 190 13.87 1.66 20.08
C PHE A 190 14.30 0.35 19.41
N THR A 191 15.37 0.38 18.61
CA THR A 191 15.82 -0.80 17.86
C THR A 191 16.29 -1.95 18.76
N ASN A 192 16.78 -1.65 19.96
CA ASN A 192 17.24 -2.64 20.93
C ASN A 192 16.10 -3.23 21.77
N ASN A 193 15.05 -2.46 22.05
CA ASN A 193 13.99 -2.84 22.98
C ASN A 193 12.66 -3.20 22.30
N PHE A 194 12.41 -2.69 21.10
CA PHE A 194 11.13 -2.81 20.41
C PHE A 194 11.28 -3.31 18.98
N LYS A 195 10.14 -3.62 18.37
CA LYS A 195 10.02 -3.97 16.96
C LYS A 195 8.70 -3.45 16.43
N ILE A 196 8.66 -3.14 15.13
CA ILE A 196 7.40 -2.88 14.43
C ILE A 196 6.61 -4.21 14.38
N SER A 197 5.67 -4.37 15.31
CA SER A 197 4.75 -5.49 15.37
C SER A 197 3.44 -5.13 14.67
N ALA A 198 2.62 -6.14 14.35
CA ALA A 198 1.28 -5.91 13.80
C ALA A 198 0.43 -5.09 14.78
N ASP A 199 0.54 -5.39 16.08
CA ASP A 199 -0.18 -4.68 17.12
C ASP A 199 0.25 -3.21 17.21
N LEU A 200 1.55 -2.93 17.25
CA LEU A 200 2.05 -1.54 17.22
C LEU A 200 1.57 -0.80 15.98
N TRP A 201 1.69 -1.43 14.80
CA TRP A 201 1.21 -0.84 13.56
C TRP A 201 -0.27 -0.48 13.65
N HIS A 202 -1.13 -1.43 14.04
CA HIS A 202 -2.57 -1.24 14.15
C HIS A 202 -2.95 -0.18 15.19
N GLN A 203 -2.30 -0.16 16.35
CA GLN A 203 -2.63 0.79 17.41
C GLN A 203 -2.16 2.21 17.09
N LEU A 204 -1.11 2.37 16.27
CA LEU A 204 -0.58 3.69 15.92
C LEU A 204 -1.61 4.58 15.21
N ILE A 205 -2.47 4.04 14.33
CA ILE A 205 -3.52 4.84 13.69
C ILE A 205 -4.55 5.35 14.69
N HIS A 206 -4.81 4.62 15.78
CA HIS A 206 -5.69 5.06 16.85
C HIS A 206 -5.01 6.12 17.71
N PHE A 207 -3.74 5.90 18.05
CA PHE A 207 -2.91 6.85 18.77
C PHE A 207 -2.78 8.19 18.02
N ALA A 208 -2.55 8.15 16.71
CA ALA A 208 -2.46 9.34 15.86
C ALA A 208 -3.76 10.19 15.86
N ASN A 209 -4.91 9.55 16.08
CA ASN A 209 -6.21 10.21 16.12
C ASN A 209 -6.63 10.69 17.52
N LEU A 210 -5.77 10.59 18.53
CA LEU A 210 -6.06 11.17 19.84
C LEU A 210 -6.12 12.70 19.72
N GLU A 211 -7.20 13.31 20.23
CA GLU A 211 -7.34 14.77 20.25
C GLU A 211 -6.34 15.44 21.19
N SER A 212 -5.94 14.73 22.25
CA SER A 212 -4.96 15.17 23.24
C SER A 212 -4.35 13.96 23.94
N TYR A 213 -3.04 14.04 24.20
CA TYR A 213 -2.33 13.06 25.00
C TYR A 213 -2.65 13.10 26.49
N GLU A 214 -3.37 14.11 26.98
CA GLU A 214 -3.88 14.12 28.37
C GLU A 214 -4.86 12.95 28.63
N THR A 215 -5.50 12.47 27.56
CA THR A 215 -6.40 11.30 27.62
C THR A 215 -5.67 9.97 27.52
N TYR A 216 -4.36 10.00 27.27
CA TYR A 216 -3.54 8.79 27.21
C TYR A 216 -3.31 8.23 28.61
N ASN A 217 -3.64 6.96 28.81
CA ASN A 217 -3.41 6.26 30.07
C ASN A 217 -2.47 5.07 29.85
N ILE A 218 -1.30 5.11 30.49
CA ILE A 218 -0.31 4.02 30.47
C ILE A 218 -0.83 2.69 31.08
N SER A 219 -1.93 2.76 31.84
CA SER A 219 -2.58 1.55 32.38
C SER A 219 -3.52 0.88 31.38
N ASP A 220 -3.78 1.51 30.24
CA ASP A 220 -4.55 0.89 29.15
C ASP A 220 -3.69 -0.14 28.40
N SER A 221 -4.31 -0.91 27.51
CA SER A 221 -3.62 -1.97 26.74
C SER A 221 -2.89 -1.43 25.50
N TRP A 222 -2.17 -0.32 25.63
CA TRP A 222 -1.33 0.20 24.54
C TRP A 222 -0.07 -0.65 24.37
N PRO A 223 0.51 -0.69 23.16
CA PRO A 223 1.84 -1.26 22.96
C PRO A 223 2.88 -0.49 23.78
N LEU A 224 3.78 -1.21 24.45
CA LEU A 224 4.86 -0.62 25.28
C LEU A 224 5.73 0.42 24.56
N ALA A 225 5.85 0.31 23.23
CA ALA A 225 6.55 1.30 22.42
C ALA A 225 5.84 2.66 22.40
N LEU A 226 4.51 2.70 22.45
CA LEU A 226 3.74 3.95 22.56
C LEU A 226 3.86 4.54 23.98
N ASP A 227 3.87 3.70 25.01
CA ASP A 227 4.12 4.17 26.39
C ASP A 227 5.51 4.81 26.50
N SER A 228 6.52 4.16 25.93
CA SER A 228 7.90 4.68 25.91
C SER A 228 8.02 5.97 25.08
N PHE A 229 7.25 6.07 24.00
CA PHE A 229 7.15 7.31 23.21
C PHE A 229 6.52 8.45 24.02
N MET A 230 5.46 8.18 24.76
CA MET A 230 4.80 9.14 25.65
C MET A 230 5.74 9.63 26.77
N GLU A 231 6.54 8.73 27.35
CA GLU A 231 7.60 9.13 28.27
C GLU A 231 8.67 10.02 27.61
N CYS A 232 9.01 9.76 26.34
CA CYS A 232 9.96 10.57 25.59
C CYS A 232 9.42 12.00 25.35
N LEU A 233 8.14 12.13 25.00
CA LEU A 233 7.47 13.42 24.81
C LEU A 233 7.42 14.23 26.11
N THR A 234 7.07 13.60 27.22
CA THR A 234 6.97 14.26 28.54
C THR A 234 8.32 14.68 29.12
N LYS A 235 9.42 14.00 28.78
CA LYS A 235 10.78 14.39 29.20
C LYS A 235 11.38 15.55 28.39
N LYS A 236 10.83 15.87 27.21
CA LYS A 236 11.26 17.00 26.37
C LYS A 236 10.62 18.34 26.75
N HIS A 237 9.58 18.32 27.58
CA HIS A 237 8.89 19.49 28.13
C HIS A 237 9.17 19.65 29.62
#